data_AF-A0A443IYU7-F1
#
_entry.id   AF-A0A443IYU7-F1
#
_cell.length_a   1.000
_cell.length_b   1.000
_cell.length_c   1.000
_cell.angle_alpha   90.00
_cell.angle_beta   90.00
_cell.angle_gamma   90.00
#
_symmetry.space_group_name_H-M   'P 1'
#
loop_
_entity.id
_entity.type
_entity.pdbx_description
1 polymer ?
#
loop_
_entity_poly.entity_id
_entity_poly.type
_entity_poly.pdbx_seq_one_letter_code
_entity_poly.pdbx_strand_id
1 'polypeptide(L)' 'MANRPAVVTKIEVTRSISAVIAAGLRIGRVEVDHRQGKVVIFPESEEEVVARNPCDRLLK' A
#
# COMPACT_ATOMS: atom_id res chain seq x y z
N MET A 1 -20.30 20.78 3.57
CA MET A 1 -19.33 20.51 2.49
C MET A 1 -19.76 19.24 1.76
N ALA A 2 -20.35 19.33 0.57
CA ALA A 2 -21.00 18.17 -0.05
C ALA A 2 -20.67 17.93 -1.54
N ASN A 3 -19.79 18.72 -2.18
CA ASN A 3 -19.58 18.61 -3.64
C ASN A 3 -18.15 18.91 -4.12
N ARG A 4 -17.10 18.69 -3.30
CA ARG A 4 -15.74 18.77 -3.83
C ARG A 4 -15.39 17.43 -4.51
N PRO A 5 -14.98 17.40 -5.79
CA PRO A 5 -14.50 16.18 -6.40
C PRO A 5 -13.31 15.63 -5.61
N ALA A 6 -13.23 14.31 -5.47
CA ALA A 6 -12.09 13.67 -4.84
C ALA A 6 -10.85 13.90 -5.71
N VAL A 7 -9.75 14.33 -5.09
CA VAL A 7 -8.48 14.59 -5.79
C VAL A 7 -7.88 13.29 -6.35
N VAL A 8 -8.14 12.17 -5.68
CA VAL A 8 -7.80 10.82 -6.15
C VAL A 8 -9.10 10.06 -6.37
N THR A 9 -9.24 9.51 -7.57
CA THR A 9 -10.40 8.70 -7.93
C THR A 9 -10.13 7.20 -7.75
N LYS A 10 -11.21 6.42 -7.57
CA LYS A 10 -11.12 4.94 -7.51
C LYS A 10 -10.42 4.36 -8.74
N ILE A 11 -10.68 4.94 -9.92
CA ILE A 11 -10.12 4.49 -11.20
C ILE A 11 -8.59 4.58 -11.19
N GLU A 12 -8.04 5.67 -10.66
CA GLU A 12 -6.59 5.87 -10.57
C GLU A 12 -5.91 4.90 -9.60
N VAL A 13 -6.57 4.63 -8.46
CA VAL A 13 -6.07 3.64 -7.50
C VAL A 13 -6.05 2.26 -8.14
N THR A 14 -7.15 1.83 -8.78
CA THR A 14 -7.21 0.53 -9.46
C THR A 14 -6.18 0.43 -10.57
N ARG A 15 -6.02 1.48 -11.40
CA ARG A 15 -5.02 1.50 -12.48
C ARG A 15 -3.60 1.34 -11.94
N SER A 16 -3.28 2.02 -10.84
CA SER A 16 -1.96 1.96 -10.21
C SER A 16 -1.68 0.57 -9.65
N ILE A 17 -2.65 -0.04 -8.96
CA ILE A 17 -2.57 -1.40 -8.42
C ILE A 17 -2.37 -2.42 -9.55
N SER A 18 -3.16 -2.33 -10.63
CA SER A 18 -3.03 -3.23 -11.78
C SER A 18 -1.66 -3.13 -12.45
N ALA A 19 -1.08 -1.93 -12.55
CA ALA A 19 0.25 -1.74 -13.09
C ALA A 19 1.33 -2.43 -12.25
N VAL A 20 1.22 -2.36 -10.91
CA VAL A 20 2.15 -3.04 -9.99
C VAL A 20 2.03 -4.56 -10.07
N ILE A 21 0.81 -5.08 -10.16
CA ILE A 21 0.56 -6.52 -10.36
C ILE A 21 1.14 -6.98 -11.71
N ALA A 22 0.94 -6.21 -12.78
CA ALA A 22 1.49 -6.51 -14.10
C ALA A 22 3.03 -6.48 -14.11
N ALA A 23 3.63 -5.66 -13.27
CA ALA A 23 5.08 -5.63 -13.04
C ALA A 23 5.59 -6.81 -12.20
N GLY A 24 4.71 -7.72 -11.73
CA GLY A 24 5.08 -8.91 -10.96
C GLY A 24 5.42 -8.64 -9.50
N LEU A 25 5.11 -7.45 -8.99
CA LEU A 25 5.37 -7.07 -7.61
C LEU A 25 4.19 -7.48 -6.72
N ARG A 26 4.49 -8.07 -5.55
CA ARG A 26 3.49 -8.30 -4.50
C ARG A 26 3.25 -7.01 -3.75
N ILE A 27 2.00 -6.69 -3.49
CA ILE A 27 1.62 -5.44 -2.83
C ILE A 27 1.51 -5.71 -1.33
N GLY A 28 2.32 -5.01 -0.53
CA GLY A 28 2.23 -5.08 0.94
C GLY A 28 1.30 -4.02 1.50
N ARG A 29 1.49 -2.76 1.07
CA ARG A 29 0.72 -1.61 1.60
C ARG A 29 0.44 -0.58 0.51
N VAL A 30 -0.75 0.01 0.56
CA VAL A 30 -1.15 1.10 -0.34
C VAL A 30 -1.56 2.30 0.51
N GLU A 31 -0.90 3.44 0.29
CA GLU A 31 -1.22 4.70 0.92
C GLU A 31 -1.79 5.67 -0.11
N VAL A 32 -2.91 6.31 0.24
CA VAL A 32 -3.56 7.31 -0.60
C VAL A 32 -3.61 8.63 0.15
N ASP A 33 -2.83 9.60 -0.31
CA ASP A 33 -2.92 10.98 0.15
C ASP A 33 -3.99 11.72 -0.65
N HIS A 34 -5.17 11.85 -0.05
CA HIS A 34 -6.31 12.56 -0.62
C HIS A 34 -6.18 14.09 -0.59
N ARG A 35 -5.18 14.65 0.10
CA ARG A 35 -4.88 16.10 0.11
C ARG A 35 -3.95 16.46 -1.03
N GLN A 36 -2.95 15.63 -1.29
CA GLN A 36 -1.94 15.86 -2.34
C GLN A 36 -2.24 15.17 -3.67
N GLY A 37 -3.18 14.23 -3.71
CA GLY A 37 -3.48 13.49 -4.94
C GLY A 37 -2.51 12.33 -5.22
N LYS A 38 -1.84 11.81 -4.18
CA LYS A 38 -0.73 10.87 -4.35
C LYS A 38 -1.16 9.45 -3.97
N VAL A 39 -0.82 8.47 -4.80
CA VAL A 39 -0.95 7.05 -4.49
C VAL A 39 0.46 6.46 -4.38
N VAL A 40 0.79 5.92 -3.21
CA VAL A 40 2.07 5.26 -2.96
C VAL A 40 1.81 3.78 -2.71
N ILE A 41 2.45 2.93 -3.50
CA ILE A 41 2.35 1.48 -3.36
C ILE A 41 3.69 0.98 -2.84
N PHE A 42 3.67 0.39 -1.66
CA PHE A 42 4.80 -0.28 -1.07
C PHE A 42 4.72 -1.75 -1.47
N PRO A 43 5.69 -2.26 -2.25
CA PRO A 43 5.77 -3.68 -2.50
C PRO A 43 6.03 -4.41 -1.18
N GLU A 44 5.59 -5.66 -1.10
CA GLU A 44 5.95 -6.57 -0.03
C GLU A 44 7.47 -6.84 -0.13
N SER A 45 8.26 -6.14 0.68
CA SER A 45 9.67 -6.47 0.89
C SER A 45 9.75 -7.73 1.77
N GLU A 46 10.69 -8.63 1.49
CA GLU A 46 10.99 -9.79 2.35
C GLU A 46 11.34 -9.39 3.80
N GLU A 47 11.58 -8.10 4.06
CA GLU A 47 11.91 -7.53 5.36
C GLU A 47 10.74 -7.50 6.37
N GLU A 48 9.47 -7.61 5.96
CA GLU A 48 8.36 -7.73 6.93
C GLU A 48 8.39 -9.06 7.72
N VAL A 49 9.15 -10.06 7.25
CA VAL A 49 9.43 -11.28 8.03
C VAL A 49 10.37 -11.00 9.20
N VAL A 50 11.15 -9.91 9.18
CA VAL A 50 12.18 -9.57 10.18
C VAL A 50 11.61 -8.79 11.37
N ALA A 51 10.37 -8.28 11.29
CA ALA A 51 9.75 -7.52 12.39
C ALA A 51 9.23 -8.38 13.56
N ARG A 52 9.35 -9.72 13.50
CA ARG A 52 9.09 -10.58 14.67
C ARG A 52 10.39 -10.78 15.43
N ASN A 53 10.48 -10.23 16.64
CA ASN A 53 11.60 -10.49 17.54
C ASN A 53 11.76 -12.01 17.70
N PRO A 54 12.91 -12.61 17.35
CA PRO A 54 13.11 -14.06 17.44
C PRO A 54 12.95 -14.58 18.88
N CYS A 55 13.11 -13.72 19.88
CA CYS A 55 12.90 -14.04 21.30
C CYS A 55 11.43 -14.16 21.70
N ASP A 56 10.45 -13.70 20.90
CA ASP A 56 9.02 -13.87 21.20
C ASP A 56 8.59 -15.35 21.18
N ARG A 57 9.41 -16.23 20.56
CA ARG A 57 9.20 -17.69 20.57
C ARG A 57 9.48 -18.32 21.94
N LEU A 58 10.14 -17.60 22.85
CA LEU A 58 10.60 -18.12 24.15
C LEU A 58 9.66 -17.79 25.32
N LEU A 59 8.64 -16.95 25.11
CA LEU A 59 7.71 -16.50 26.15
C LEU A 59 6.38 -17.28 26.11
N LYS A 60 6.44 -18.61 26.29
CA LYS A 60 5.23 -19.44 26.51
C LYS A 60 4.62 -19.18 27.87
#